data_AF-A0A8T6RCX9-F1
#
_entry.id   AF-A0A8T6RCX9-F1
#
_cell.length_a   1.000
_cell.length_b   1.000
_cell.length_c   1.000
_cell.angle_alpha   90.00
_cell.angle_beta   90.00
_cell.angle_gamma   90.00
#
_symmetry.space_group_name_H-M   'P 1'
#
loop_
_entity.id
_entity.type
_entity.pdbx_description
1 polymer ?
#
loop_
_entity_poly.entity_id
_entity_poly.type
_entity_poly.pdbx_seq_one_letter_code
_entity_poly.pdbx_strand_id
1 'polypeptide(L)' 'MSHSKEFGAPQERVVDRFARYLNGPMGRTVLETLDEGESFILQTTDHTFRVTKQHGRAVVELLQVPLA' A
#
# COMPACT_ATOMS: atom_id res chain seq x y z
N MET A 1 7.52 -26.58 14.22
CA MET A 1 6.89 -25.47 13.49
C MET A 1 7.79 -24.27 13.63
N SER A 2 8.76 -24.08 12.73
CA SER A 2 9.73 -22.98 12.82
C SER A 2 9.40 -21.94 11.75
N HIS A 3 9.26 -20.69 12.17
CA HIS A 3 8.86 -19.56 11.35
C HIS A 3 9.85 -19.30 10.21
N SER A 4 9.45 -19.59 8.98
CA SER A 4 10.07 -19.03 7.78
C SER A 4 9.71 -17.54 7.72
N LYS A 5 10.54 -16.68 8.32
CA LYS A 5 10.56 -15.25 7.95
C LYS A 5 11.22 -15.18 6.58
N GLU A 6 10.42 -15.38 5.53
CA GLU A 6 10.86 -15.13 4.17
C GLU A 6 11.09 -13.61 4.03
N PHE A 7 12.32 -13.26 3.71
CA PHE A 7 12.72 -11.89 3.45
C PHE A 7 12.13 -11.53 2.08
N GLY A 8 10.88 -11.06 2.08
CA GLY A 8 10.25 -10.52 0.89
C GLY A 8 11.14 -9.51 0.17
N ALA A 9 11.05 -9.48 -1.16
CA ALA A 9 11.87 -8.62 -2.01
C ALA A 9 11.81 -7.16 -1.52
N PRO A 10 12.84 -6.32 -1.75
CA PRO A 10 12.86 -4.93 -1.26
C PRO A 10 11.57 -4.14 -1.55
N GLN A 11 10.92 -4.43 -2.69
CA GLN A 11 9.66 -3.85 -3.12
C GLN A 11 8.47 -4.26 -2.23
N GLU A 12 8.38 -5.53 -1.81
CA GLU A 12 7.34 -6.03 -0.91
C GLU A 12 7.41 -5.33 0.45
N ARG A 13 8.63 -5.06 0.94
CA ARG A 13 8.83 -4.33 2.20
C ARG A 13 8.31 -2.89 2.18
N VAL A 14 8.36 -2.25 1.00
CA VAL A 14 7.88 -0.88 0.83
C VAL A 14 6.35 -0.86 0.81
N VAL A 15 5.73 -1.78 0.06
CA VAL A 15 4.26 -1.97 0.07
C VAL A 15 3.75 -2.20 1.48
N ASP A 16 4.36 -3.13 2.22
CA ASP A 16 4.00 -3.43 3.62
C ASP A 16 4.12 -2.23 4.56
N ARG A 17 5.08 -1.34 4.30
CA ARG A 17 5.27 -0.14 5.11
C ARG A 17 4.14 0.85 4.87
N PHE A 18 3.82 1.13 3.61
CA PHE A 18 2.72 2.03 3.26
C PHE A 18 1.37 1.46 3.69
N ALA A 19 1.14 0.16 3.50
CA ALA A 19 -0.08 -0.51 3.96
C ALA A 19 -0.26 -0.38 5.48
N ARG A 20 0.82 -0.61 6.27
CA ARG A 20 0.77 -0.42 7.73
C ARG A 20 0.51 1.02 8.13
N TYR A 21 1.14 1.99 7.47
CA TYR A 21 0.95 3.40 7.77
C TYR A 21 -0.50 3.85 7.50
N LEU A 22 -1.02 3.53 6.32
CA LEU A 22 -2.37 3.94 5.88
C LEU A 22 -3.48 3.28 6.70
N ASN A 23 -3.25 2.07 7.22
CA ASN A 23 -4.17 1.40 8.14
C ASN A 23 -3.94 1.78 9.61
N GLY A 24 -2.95 2.63 9.91
CA GLY A 24 -2.68 3.15 11.24
C GLY A 24 -3.52 4.37 11.60
N PRO A 25 -3.48 4.84 12.86
CA PRO A 25 -4.34 5.92 13.35
C PRO A 25 -4.22 7.22 12.53
N MET A 26 -3.02 7.55 12.07
CA MET A 26 -2.78 8.76 11.27
C MET A 26 -3.18 8.61 9.81
N GLY A 27 -3.00 7.41 9.24
CA GLY A 27 -3.31 7.16 7.82
C GLY A 27 -4.79 6.92 7.56
N ARG A 28 -5.55 6.49 8.58
CA ARG A 28 -6.97 6.16 8.46
C ARG A 28 -7.83 7.35 8.02
N THR A 29 -7.46 8.57 8.40
CA THR A 29 -8.16 9.79 7.96
C THR A 29 -8.14 9.95 6.43
N VAL A 30 -7.07 9.52 5.76
CA VAL A 30 -6.99 9.50 4.29
C VAL A 30 -7.97 8.48 3.69
N LEU A 31 -8.18 7.35 4.37
CA LEU A 31 -9.17 6.35 3.93
C LEU A 31 -10.61 6.77 4.23
N GLU A 32 -10.82 7.61 5.23
CA GLU A 32 -12.15 8.13 5.58
C GLU A 32 -12.70 9.07 4.51
N THR A 33 -11.83 9.70 3.71
CA THR A 33 -12.24 10.54 2.58
C THR A 33 -12.54 9.76 1.30
N LEU A 34 -12.33 8.45 1.28
CA LEU A 34 -12.60 7.58 0.14
C LEU A 34 -13.88 6.79 0.37
N ASP A 35 -14.69 6.66 -0.67
CA ASP A 35 -15.74 5.65 -0.68
C ASP A 35 -15.14 4.24 -0.85
N GLU A 36 -15.92 3.23 -0.45
CA GLU A 36 -15.50 1.84 -0.55
C GLU A 36 -15.29 1.44 -2.02
N GLY A 37 -14.15 0.83 -2.34
CA GLY A 37 -13.72 0.54 -3.70
C GLY A 37 -13.03 1.69 -4.44
N GLU A 38 -13.08 2.92 -3.93
CA GLU A 38 -12.33 4.03 -4.53
C GLU A 38 -10.82 3.85 -4.35
N SER A 39 -10.09 4.43 -5.29
CA SER A 39 -8.64 4.35 -5.34
C SER A 39 -8.00 5.70 -5.61
N PHE A 40 -6.82 5.92 -5.05
CA PHE A 40 -5.93 7.02 -5.44
C PHE A 40 -4.54 6.51 -5.79
N ILE A 41 -3.77 7.37 -6.44
CA ILE A 41 -2.37 7.09 -6.80
C ILE A 41 -1.47 7.87 -5.85
N LEU A 42 -0.56 7.17 -5.18
CA LEU A 42 0.52 7.75 -4.40
C LEU A 42 1.82 7.58 -5.16
N GLN A 43 2.40 8.69 -5.61
CA GLN A 43 3.64 8.68 -6.37
C GLN A 43 4.78 9.27 -5.54
N THR A 44 5.87 8.54 -5.48
CA THR A 44 7.17 8.97 -4.94
C THR A 44 8.17 9.06 -6.08
N THR A 45 9.38 9.53 -5.81
CA THR A 45 10.46 9.58 -6.81
C THR A 45 10.77 8.19 -7.39
N ASP A 46 10.68 7.15 -6.57
CA ASP A 46 11.14 5.80 -6.93
C ASP A 46 9.99 4.82 -7.24
N HIS A 47 8.77 5.12 -6.78
CA HIS A 47 7.65 4.17 -6.81
C HIS A 47 6.32 4.87 -7.04
N THR A 48 5.42 4.20 -7.77
CA THR A 48 4.01 4.57 -7.90
C THR A 48 3.16 3.48 -7.27
N PHE A 49 2.27 3.86 -6.36
CA PHE A 49 1.36 2.94 -5.69
C PHE A 49 -0.07 3.25 -6.08
N ARG A 50 -0.87 2.20 -6.27
CA ARG A 50 -2.33 2.31 -6.17
C ARG A 50 -2.73 1.98 -4.75
N VAL A 51 -3.53 2.85 -4.15
CA VAL A 51 -4.14 2.61 -2.85
C VAL A 51 -5.64 2.51 -3.06
N THR A 52 -6.24 1.39 -2.68
CA THR A 52 -7.67 1.15 -2.79
C THR A 52 -8.26 0.92 -1.39
N LYS A 53 -9.43 1.49 -1.13
CA LYS A 53 -10.20 1.14 0.08
C LYS A 53 -10.94 -0.17 -0.15
N GLN A 54 -10.60 -1.19 0.63
CA GLN A 54 -11.26 -2.50 0.63
C GLN A 54 -11.61 -2.93 2.05
N HIS A 55 -12.89 -3.16 2.29
CA HIS A 55 -13.47 -3.52 3.59
C HIS A 55 -13.02 -2.58 4.71
N GLY A 56 -13.03 -1.26 4.44
CA GLY A 56 -12.61 -0.24 5.39
C GLY A 56 -11.10 -0.22 5.70
N ARG A 57 -10.27 -0.81 4.83
CA ARG A 57 -8.81 -0.85 4.95
C ARG A 57 -8.13 -0.38 3.67
N ALA A 58 -6.91 0.14 3.79
CA ALA A 58 -6.04 0.40 2.64
C ALA A 58 -5.45 -0.92 2.16
N VAL A 59 -5.67 -1.23 0.88
CA VAL A 59 -4.86 -2.19 0.12
C VAL A 59 -3.93 -1.38 -0.77
N VAL A 60 -2.64 -1.72 -0.75
CA VAL A 60 -1.59 -0.99 -1.45
C VAL A 60 -0.95 -1.93 -2.47
N GLU A 61 -0.87 -1.48 -3.71
CA GLU A 61 -0.28 -2.22 -4.82
C GLU A 61 0.81 -1.36 -5.46
N LEU A 62 1.98 -1.94 -5.71
CA LEU A 62 3.02 -1.28 -6.48
C LEU A 62 2.66 -1.36 -7.97
N LEU A 63 2.52 -0.22 -8.63
CA LEU A 63 2.35 -0.16 -10.07
C LEU A 63 3.74 -0.23 -10.71
N GLN A 64 4.00 -1.28 -11.49
CA GLN A 64 5.17 -1.33 -12.35
C GLN A 64 4.98 -0.27 -13.44
N VAL A 65 5.77 0.80 -13.39
CA VAL A 65 5.89 1.71 -14.53
C VAL A 65 6.64 0.93 -15.61
N PRO A 66 6.06 0.69 -16.80
CA PRO A 66 6.82 0.14 -17.91
C PRO A 66 7.97 1.09 -18.19
N LEU A 67 9.22 0.62 -18.07
CA LEU A 67 10.35 1.31 -18.68
C LEU A 67 10.09 1.27 -20.19
N ALA A 68 9.76 2.44 -20.75
CA ALA A 68 9.60 2.64 -22.17
C ALA A 68 10.92 2.38 -22.93
#